data_AF-A0A6V6Z7Y0-F1
#
_entry.id   AF-A0A6V6Z7Y0-F1
#
_cell.length_a   1.000
_cell.length_b   1.000
_cell.length_c   1.000
_cell.angle_alpha   90.00
_cell.angle_beta   90.00
_cell.angle_gamma   90.00
#
_symmetry.space_group_name_H-M   'P 1'
#
loop_
_entity.id
_entity.type
_entity.pdbx_description
1 polymer ?
#
loop_
_entity_poly.entity_id
_entity_poly.type
_entity_poly.pdbx_seq_one_letter_code
_entity_poly.pdbx_strand_id
1 'polypeptide(L)'
;MKNIVFILGVLLVSFSGFAQEEPTVLKKSDLKGPAYKNYKFWKHETVPTKIYSENNKQSLQGPAFKNAQPVNTPKEDLVEVKIGGSEKQKLTGPAYKNHGPWSKKG
;
A
#
# COMPACT_ATOMS: atom_id res chain seq x y z
N MET A 1 -20.51 3.84 47.00
CA MET A 1 -20.35 4.32 45.61
C MET A 1 -18.90 4.42 45.14
N LYS A 2 -17.94 4.78 46.01
CA LYS A 2 -16.51 4.92 45.66
C LYS A 2 -15.86 3.63 45.09
N ASN A 3 -16.27 2.46 45.58
CA ASN A 3 -15.75 1.16 45.12
C ASN A 3 -16.27 0.78 43.72
N ILE A 4 -17.50 1.19 43.38
CA ILE A 4 -18.09 0.94 42.06
C ILE A 4 -17.38 1.77 41.00
N VAL A 5 -17.04 3.02 41.31
CA VAL A 5 -16.25 3.90 40.43
C VAL A 5 -14.86 3.30 40.17
N PHE A 6 -14.25 2.71 41.20
CA PHE A 6 -12.95 2.04 41.06
C PHE A 6 -13.02 0.82 40.16
N ILE A 7 -14.05 -0.03 40.34
CA ILE A 7 -14.27 -1.23 39.52
C ILE A 7 -14.54 -0.84 38.06
N LEU A 8 -15.39 0.16 37.81
CA LEU A 8 -15.65 0.67 36.46
C LEU A 8 -14.41 1.28 35.80
N GLY A 9 -13.57 1.98 36.56
CA GLY A 9 -12.30 2.53 36.06
C GLY A 9 -11.34 1.43 35.62
N VAL A 10 -11.20 0.37 36.41
CA VAL A 10 -10.35 -0.78 36.05
C VAL A 10 -10.91 -1.53 34.82
N LEU A 11 -12.23 -1.67 34.73
CA LEU A 11 -12.90 -2.32 33.60
C LEU A 11 -12.70 -1.56 32.28
N LEU A 12 -12.78 -0.22 32.30
CA LEU A 12 -12.58 0.59 31.10
C LEU A 12 -11.14 0.54 30.58
N VAL A 13 -10.16 0.47 31.48
CA VAL A 13 -8.74 0.37 31.10
C VAL A 13 -8.45 -1.00 30.47
N SER A 14 -9.06 -2.09 30.96
CA SER A 14 -8.81 -3.44 30.42
C SER A 14 -9.41 -3.68 29.02
N PHE A 15 -10.41 -2.92 28.59
CA PHE A 15 -10.96 -3.00 27.22
C PHE A 15 -10.22 -2.15 26.18
N SER A 16 -9.35 -1.22 26.58
CA SER A 16 -8.58 -0.38 25.64
C SER A 16 -7.40 -1.10 24.94
N GLY A 17 -7.20 -2.40 25.20
CA GLY A 17 -6.01 -3.15 24.80
C GLY A 17 -6.02 -3.84 23.43
N PHE A 18 -7.06 -3.70 22.59
CA PHE A 18 -7.09 -4.36 21.27
C PHE A 18 -7.69 -3.49 20.18
N ALA A 19 -6.95 -2.46 19.77
CA ALA A 19 -7.03 -1.97 18.40
C ALA A 19 -5.94 -2.71 17.59
N GLN A 20 -6.15 -3.99 17.29
CA GLN A 20 -5.51 -4.52 16.09
C GLN A 20 -6.22 -3.81 14.94
N GLU A 21 -5.50 -2.87 14.31
CA GLU A 21 -5.90 -2.33 13.01
C GLU A 21 -6.18 -3.54 12.12
N GLU A 22 -7.46 -3.80 11.81
CA GLU A 22 -7.75 -4.72 10.72
C GLU A 22 -6.98 -4.20 9.52
N PRO A 23 -6.12 -5.00 8.87
CA PRO A 23 -5.58 -4.61 7.59
C PRO A 23 -6.79 -4.53 6.66
N THR A 24 -7.28 -3.31 6.45
CA THR A 24 -8.48 -2.99 5.66
C THR A 24 -8.35 -3.48 4.21
N VAL A 25 -7.16 -3.95 3.81
CA VAL A 25 -6.83 -4.49 2.50
C VAL A 25 -5.93 -5.72 2.68
N LEU A 26 -6.50 -6.93 2.60
CA LEU A 26 -5.74 -8.18 2.60
C LEU A 26 -4.91 -8.27 1.31
N LYS A 27 -3.59 -8.08 1.41
CA LYS A 27 -2.67 -8.35 0.30
C LYS A 27 -2.43 -9.85 0.19
N LYS A 28 -2.51 -10.37 -1.04
CA LYS A 28 -2.25 -11.79 -1.32
C LYS A 28 -0.86 -12.23 -0.84
N SER A 29 0.13 -11.33 -0.85
CA SER A 29 1.49 -11.56 -0.35
C SER A 29 1.54 -11.94 1.14
N ASP A 30 0.55 -11.49 1.91
CA ASP A 30 0.55 -11.62 3.36
C ASP A 30 -0.19 -12.91 3.79
N LEU A 31 -0.92 -13.52 2.86
CA LEU A 31 -1.60 -14.80 3.05
C LEU A 31 -0.60 -15.96 2.97
N LYS A 32 -0.76 -16.94 3.87
CA LYS A 32 0.04 -18.17 3.90
C LYS A 32 -0.86 -19.41 3.95
N GLY A 33 -0.33 -20.55 3.50
CA GLY A 33 -1.00 -21.84 3.63
C GLY A 33 -2.35 -21.95 2.89
N PRO A 34 -3.39 -22.56 3.49
CA PRO A 34 -4.71 -22.71 2.86
C PRO A 34 -5.35 -21.38 2.46
N ALA A 35 -5.14 -20.32 3.23
CA ALA A 35 -5.68 -18.99 2.94
C ALA A 35 -5.11 -18.42 1.63
N TYR A 36 -3.82 -18.63 1.35
CA TYR A 36 -3.21 -18.23 0.08
C TYR A 36 -3.77 -19.02 -1.11
N LYS A 37 -3.96 -20.33 -0.94
CA LYS A 37 -4.46 -21.21 -2.01
C LYS A 37 -5.93 -20.96 -2.34
N ASN A 38 -6.74 -20.64 -1.34
CA ASN A 38 -8.17 -20.36 -1.49
C ASN A 38 -8.47 -18.89 -1.81
N TYR A 39 -7.44 -18.06 -2.00
CA TYR A 39 -7.61 -16.65 -2.29
C TYR A 39 -8.21 -16.42 -3.68
N LYS A 40 -9.34 -15.72 -3.72
CA LYS A 40 -10.07 -15.37 -4.95
C LYS A 40 -9.52 -14.08 -5.53
N PHE A 41 -8.74 -14.17 -6.62
CA PHE A 41 -8.06 -13.02 -7.22
C PHE A 41 -9.01 -11.88 -7.66
N TRP A 42 -10.24 -12.20 -8.05
CA TRP A 42 -11.25 -11.22 -8.46
C TRP A 42 -11.87 -10.42 -7.30
N LYS A 43 -11.62 -10.83 -6.05
CA LYS A 43 -11.98 -10.05 -4.85
C LYS A 43 -10.82 -9.19 -4.35
N HIS A 44 -9.70 -9.16 -5.07
CA HIS A 44 -8.55 -8.38 -4.65
C HIS A 44 -8.80 -6.90 -4.89
N GLU A 45 -8.83 -6.12 -3.81
CA GLU A 45 -8.82 -4.67 -3.91
C GLU A 45 -7.45 -4.19 -4.38
N THR A 46 -7.43 -3.55 -5.54
CA THR A 46 -6.22 -2.96 -6.12
C THR A 46 -5.98 -1.59 -5.52
N VAL A 47 -5.47 -1.57 -4.29
CA VAL A 47 -5.17 -0.31 -3.61
C VAL A 47 -3.83 0.25 -4.12
N PRO A 48 -3.78 1.54 -4.52
CA PRO A 48 -2.54 2.20 -4.87
C PRO A 48 -1.51 2.03 -3.76
N THR A 49 -0.37 1.45 -4.09
CA THR A 49 0.72 1.28 -3.14
C THR A 49 1.76 2.35 -3.45
N LYS A 50 2.19 3.07 -2.42
CA LYS A 50 3.29 4.03 -2.58
C LYS A 50 4.58 3.26 -2.80
N ILE A 51 5.27 3.53 -3.89
CA ILE A 51 6.58 2.96 -4.20
C ILE A 51 7.57 4.10 -4.43
N TYR A 52 8.86 3.79 -4.37
CA TYR A 52 9.90 4.76 -4.70
C TYR A 52 9.74 5.25 -6.14
N SER A 53 9.78 6.57 -6.35
CA SER A 53 9.92 7.11 -7.70
C SER A 53 11.38 7.13 -8.09
N GLU A 54 11.65 6.77 -9.34
CA GLU A 54 12.99 6.82 -9.93
C GLU A 54 13.61 8.23 -9.86
N ASN A 55 12.78 9.28 -9.76
CA ASN A 55 13.22 10.66 -9.60
C ASN A 55 14.04 10.92 -8.32
N ASN A 56 13.90 10.07 -7.28
CA ASN A 56 14.64 10.23 -6.02
C ASN A 56 15.83 9.26 -5.90
N LYS A 57 16.18 8.60 -7.01
CA LYS A 57 17.31 7.68 -7.04
C LYS A 57 18.59 8.49 -7.16
N GLN A 58 19.42 8.48 -6.12
CA GLN A 58 20.79 8.96 -6.26
C GLN A 58 21.51 8.08 -7.29
N SER A 59 22.06 8.72 -8.34
CA SER A 59 22.90 8.06 -9.33
C SER A 59 24.28 7.75 -8.72
N LEU A 60 24.34 6.77 -7.84
CA LEU A 60 25.58 6.26 -7.26
C LEU A 60 26.23 5.26 -8.21
N GLN A 61 27.55 5.34 -8.35
CA GLN A 61 28.34 4.41 -9.16
C GLN A 61 29.56 3.92 -8.38
N GLY A 62 30.10 2.76 -8.76
CA GLY A 62 31.35 2.23 -8.21
C GLY A 62 31.27 1.82 -6.73
N PRO A 63 32.34 2.05 -5.93
CA PRO A 63 32.35 1.68 -4.51
C PRO A 63 31.24 2.35 -3.69
N ALA A 64 30.85 3.57 -4.07
CA ALA A 64 29.76 4.30 -3.41
C ALA A 64 28.41 3.57 -3.56
N PHE A 65 28.14 2.93 -4.71
CA PHE A 65 26.93 2.14 -4.91
C PHE A 65 26.91 0.88 -4.04
N LYS A 66 28.06 0.19 -3.91
CA LYS A 66 28.17 -1.05 -3.12
C LYS A 66 28.09 -0.80 -1.61
N ASN A 67 28.53 0.38 -1.16
CA ASN A 67 28.54 0.77 0.24
C ASN A 67 27.27 1.54 0.66
N ALA A 68 26.41 1.91 -0.29
CA ALA A 68 25.13 2.53 0.00
C ALA A 68 24.23 1.52 0.71
N GLN A 69 23.90 1.78 1.98
CA GLN A 69 22.97 0.93 2.69
C GLN A 69 21.53 1.27 2.27
N PRO A 70 20.68 0.26 2.00
CA PRO A 70 19.26 0.45 1.71
C PRO A 70 18.52 0.69 3.03
N VAL A 71 18.75 1.82 3.70
CA VAL A 71 18.20 2.05 5.05
C VAL A 71 17.25 3.22 5.02
N ASN A 72 15.98 2.91 5.32
CA ASN A 72 14.88 3.80 5.67
C ASN A 72 14.82 5.09 4.85
N THR A 73 14.34 4.95 3.61
CA THR A 73 13.90 6.09 2.83
C THR A 73 12.73 6.79 3.55
N PRO A 74 12.77 8.12 3.70
CA PRO A 74 11.68 8.85 4.33
C PRO A 74 10.38 8.66 3.53
N LYS A 75 9.24 8.59 4.25
CA LYS A 75 7.91 8.40 3.64
C LYS A 75 7.56 9.49 2.61
N GLU A 76 8.24 10.63 2.68
CA GLU A 76 8.15 11.79 1.81
C GLU A 76 8.61 11.50 0.37
N ASP A 77 9.54 10.54 0.21
CA ASP A 77 10.13 10.18 -1.09
C ASP A 77 9.32 9.11 -1.85
N LEU A 78 8.23 8.63 -1.24
CA LEU A 78 7.36 7.62 -1.82
C LEU A 78 6.32 8.27 -2.74
N VAL A 79 6.25 7.82 -3.99
CA VAL A 79 5.22 8.25 -4.94
C VAL A 79 4.11 7.21 -5.00
N GLU A 80 2.87 7.68 -4.97
CA GLU A 80 1.70 6.83 -5.12
C GLU A 80 1.63 6.28 -6.55
N VAL A 81 1.77 4.96 -6.70
CA VAL A 81 1.53 4.31 -7.99
C VAL A 81 0.12 3.75 -8.02
N LYS A 82 -0.68 4.36 -8.90
CA LYS A 82 -2.05 3.94 -9.19
C LYS A 82 -2.03 2.88 -10.27
N ILE A 83 -2.34 1.64 -9.90
CA ILE A 83 -2.44 0.49 -10.81
C ILE A 83 -3.81 0.47 -11.53
N GLY A 84 -4.76 1.30 -11.08
CA GLY A 84 -6.09 1.48 -11.64
C GLY A 84 -6.48 2.95 -11.85
N GLY A 85 -7.46 3.20 -12.70
CA GLY A 85 -8.03 4.53 -12.97
C GLY A 85 -7.32 5.34 -14.06
N SER A 86 -6.40 4.75 -14.83
CA SER A 86 -5.81 5.44 -15.98
C SER A 86 -6.90 5.77 -17.00
N GLU A 87 -6.78 6.92 -17.68
CA GLU A 87 -7.74 7.31 -18.73
C GLU A 87 -7.89 6.22 -19.78
N LYS A 88 -6.80 5.50 -20.07
CA LYS A 88 -6.79 4.33 -20.94
C LYS A 88 -7.75 3.23 -20.51
N GLN A 89 -7.85 2.92 -19.21
CA GLN A 89 -8.73 1.86 -18.70
C GLN A 89 -10.22 2.21 -18.84
N LYS A 90 -10.57 3.49 -19.06
CA LYS A 90 -11.94 3.94 -19.34
C LYS A 90 -12.32 3.80 -20.82
N LEU A 91 -11.35 3.59 -21.70
CA LEU A 91 -11.56 3.47 -23.14
C LEU A 91 -11.85 2.03 -23.52
N THR A 92 -12.69 1.86 -24.53
CA THR A 92 -13.01 0.56 -25.13
C THR A 92 -12.79 0.60 -26.64
N GLY A 93 -12.67 -0.57 -27.27
CA GLY A 93 -12.58 -0.69 -28.73
C GLY A 93 -11.35 -0.01 -29.35
N PRO A 94 -11.48 0.60 -30.55
CA PRO A 94 -10.36 1.25 -31.24
C PRO A 94 -9.69 2.37 -30.42
N ALA A 95 -10.48 3.11 -29.64
CA ALA A 95 -9.97 4.18 -28.78
C ALA A 95 -8.96 3.64 -27.74
N TYR A 96 -9.21 2.46 -27.16
CA TYR A 96 -8.28 1.80 -26.24
C TYR A 96 -6.95 1.44 -26.91
N LYS A 97 -7.02 0.88 -28.13
CA LYS A 97 -5.83 0.46 -28.88
C LYS A 97 -4.99 1.66 -29.34
N ASN A 98 -5.65 2.77 -29.66
CA ASN A 98 -5.01 4.00 -30.14
C ASN A 98 -4.50 4.91 -29.02
N HIS A 99 -4.81 4.61 -27.75
CA HIS A 99 -4.34 5.37 -26.59
C HIS A 99 -2.93 4.93 -26.16
N GLY A 100 -1.93 5.72 -26.54
CA GLY A 100 -0.51 5.50 -26.27
C GLY A 100 0.23 6.76 -25.84
N PRO A 101 1.56 6.72 -25.67
CA PRO A 101 2.37 7.87 -25.30
C PRO A 101 2.19 9.07 -26.25
N TRP A 102 1.92 8.81 -27.53
CA TRP A 102 1.64 9.79 -28.59
C TRP A 102 0.28 10.47 -28.46
N SER A 103 -0.62 9.99 -27.60
CA SER A 103 -1.94 10.57 -27.37
C SER A 103 -1.91 11.75 -26.38
N LYS A 104 -0.80 11.96 -25.68
CA LYS A 104 -0.63 13.10 -24.77
C LYS A 104 -0.32 14.36 -25.59
N LYS A 105 -1.21 15.35 -25.57
CA LYS A 105 -0.86 16.72 -25.96
C LYS A 105 -0.02 17.30 -24.81
N GLY A 106 1.18 17.77 -25.14
CA GLY A 106 2.07 18.45 -24.21
C GLY A 106 1.44 19.70 -23.62
#